data_AF-A0A8J3TTJ1-F1
#
_entry.id   AF-A0A8J3TTJ1-F1
#
_cell.length_a   1.000
_cell.length_b   1.000
_cell.length_c   1.000
_cell.angle_alpha   90.00
_cell.angle_beta   90.00
_cell.angle_gamma   90.00
#
_symmetry.space_group_name_H-M   'P 1'
#
loop_
_entity.id
_entity.type
_entity.pdbx_description
1 polymer ?
#
loop_
_entity_poly.entity_id
_entity_poly.type
_entity_poly.pdbx_seq_one_letter_code
_entity_poly.pdbx_strand_id
1 'polypeptide(L)'
;MLRTDDALGYAVIDVETTGLRPSRHDRVIEVGIVHLDPAGAITGEWTTLVNPERDLGPQHIHGITAADVRHAPAFGEIAGSVANLLRGRIVSAHNLPFDLRFVTHEFGRLGMTTPLSDDHGVCTMSWAAHFLPDAPRTLPGCCAMADIPLNGHHDALIDARAAAELLRHYITRTGTVTPWHHLFTIASKASWGQISDTGAAWVRRGVSAERDSHFLSRILDRMPRVTQPAADSYLALLDQALIDHHISASEADALVELASDLGLQRADAERLHLDYLTALAQAALADGVVTDAERQELHLVTTLLGLPPEHADQALEQASKETHPAIARFTLEPGDLVVFTGEMDGDRQTWEARARQAGYVPHSNITKKVRLLIAADPDSLSGKARKARSYGIPIVTPDSFARMITQVGRTSPRSK
;
A
#
# COMPACT_ATOMS: atom_id res chain seq x y z
N MET A 1 24.74 -7.26 10.22
CA MET A 1 25.81 -6.25 10.31
C MET A 1 26.69 -6.42 9.08
N LEU A 2 26.57 -5.52 8.11
CA LEU A 2 27.30 -5.58 6.84
C LEU A 2 28.78 -5.19 7.10
N ARG A 3 29.73 -6.00 6.65
CA ARG A 3 31.17 -5.69 6.75
C ARG A 3 31.58 -4.82 5.56
N THR A 4 32.25 -3.71 5.84
CA THR A 4 32.68 -2.68 4.88
C THR A 4 34.09 -2.90 4.32
N ASP A 5 34.83 -3.89 4.83
CA ASP A 5 36.23 -4.09 4.49
C ASP A 5 36.36 -5.29 3.54
N ASP A 6 36.92 -5.05 2.34
CA ASP A 6 37.16 -5.97 1.20
C ASP A 6 35.97 -6.32 0.26
N ALA A 7 35.15 -5.35 -0.14
CA ALA A 7 33.93 -5.58 -0.92
C ALA A 7 34.17 -5.97 -2.40
N LEU A 8 34.69 -7.18 -2.66
CA LEU A 8 34.51 -7.89 -3.92
C LEU A 8 33.15 -8.61 -3.90
N GLY A 9 32.31 -8.37 -4.89
CA GLY A 9 31.01 -9.03 -4.98
C GLY A 9 30.00 -8.24 -5.81
N TYR A 10 28.72 -8.54 -5.57
CA TYR A 10 27.60 -7.88 -6.23
C TYR A 10 26.78 -7.09 -5.22
N ALA A 11 26.15 -6.02 -5.70
CA ALA A 11 25.07 -5.33 -5.01
C ALA A 11 23.84 -5.35 -5.92
N VAL A 12 22.88 -6.20 -5.59
CA VAL A 12 21.64 -6.37 -6.34
C VAL A 12 20.64 -5.37 -5.80
N ILE A 13 20.22 -4.41 -6.62
CA ILE A 13 19.32 -3.33 -6.25
C ILE A 13 17.98 -3.48 -6.96
N ASP A 14 16.93 -3.09 -6.26
CA ASP A 14 15.59 -2.89 -6.82
C ASP A 14 14.99 -1.63 -6.15
N VAL A 15 14.19 -0.86 -6.90
CA VAL A 15 13.52 0.33 -6.39
C VAL A 15 12.04 0.35 -6.75
N GLU A 16 11.21 0.71 -5.77
CA GLU A 16 9.83 1.13 -6.03
C GLU A 16 9.78 2.64 -6.27
N THR A 17 8.87 3.07 -7.14
CA THR A 17 8.85 4.46 -7.63
C THR A 17 7.45 5.01 -7.75
N THR A 18 7.29 6.34 -7.64
CA THR A 18 5.99 7.03 -7.80
C THR A 18 5.41 6.96 -9.22
N GLY A 19 6.18 6.43 -10.17
CA GLY A 19 5.88 6.42 -11.59
C GLY A 19 7.05 5.85 -12.39
N LEU A 20 7.09 6.08 -13.70
CA LEU A 20 8.05 5.41 -14.59
C LEU A 20 9.18 6.32 -15.08
N ARG A 21 9.07 7.65 -14.90
CA ARG A 21 9.91 8.64 -15.57
C ARG A 21 10.48 9.66 -14.57
N PRO A 22 11.74 9.51 -14.13
CA PRO A 22 12.36 10.52 -13.28
C PRO A 22 12.45 11.90 -13.95
N SER A 23 12.54 11.95 -15.29
CA SER A 23 12.46 13.20 -16.05
C SER A 23 11.11 13.92 -15.99
N ARG A 24 10.05 13.26 -15.49
CA ARG A 24 8.75 13.85 -15.16
C ARG A 24 8.55 13.96 -13.64
N HIS A 25 9.66 14.12 -12.93
CA HIS A 25 9.73 14.26 -11.48
C HIS A 25 9.41 13.00 -10.68
N ASP A 26 9.18 11.83 -11.29
CA ASP A 26 8.91 10.59 -10.53
C ASP A 26 10.10 10.25 -9.61
N ARG A 27 9.79 9.77 -8.40
CA ARG A 27 10.75 9.63 -7.30
C ARG A 27 10.85 8.19 -6.83
N VAL A 28 11.96 7.86 -6.19
CA VAL A 28 12.12 6.61 -5.44
C VAL A 28 11.30 6.67 -4.16
N ILE A 29 10.58 5.59 -3.85
CA ILE A 29 9.76 5.44 -2.62
C ILE A 29 10.18 4.25 -1.76
N GLU A 30 10.97 3.33 -2.30
CA GLU A 30 11.63 2.27 -1.56
C GLU A 30 12.90 1.84 -2.27
N VAL A 31 13.90 1.43 -1.51
CA VAL A 31 15.13 0.82 -2.04
C VAL A 31 15.37 -0.52 -1.34
N GLY A 32 15.62 -1.57 -2.12
CA GLY A 32 16.09 -2.86 -1.66
C GLY A 32 17.49 -3.14 -2.21
N ILE A 33 18.43 -3.56 -1.35
CA ILE A 33 19.79 -3.93 -1.74
C ILE A 33 20.17 -5.26 -1.10
N VAL A 34 20.61 -6.21 -1.92
CA VAL A 34 21.12 -7.53 -1.50
C VAL A 34 22.58 -7.65 -1.94
N HIS A 35 23.47 -7.92 -0.98
CA HIS A 35 24.88 -8.17 -1.26
C HIS A 35 25.13 -9.63 -1.52
N LEU A 36 25.85 -9.92 -2.60
CA LEU A 36 26.40 -11.23 -2.89
C LEU A 36 27.93 -11.20 -2.82
N ASP A 37 28.54 -12.30 -2.42
CA ASP A 37 29.96 -12.55 -2.66
C ASP A 37 30.22 -12.87 -4.16
N PRO A 38 31.48 -13.00 -4.61
CA PRO A 38 31.78 -13.33 -6.00
C PRO A 38 31.26 -14.69 -6.47
N ALA A 39 30.97 -15.62 -5.56
CA ALA A 39 30.37 -16.92 -5.87
C ALA A 39 28.84 -16.87 -5.93
N GLY A 40 28.22 -15.72 -5.61
CA GLY A 40 26.78 -15.51 -5.64
C GLY A 40 26.07 -15.85 -4.32
N ALA A 41 26.79 -16.09 -3.22
CA ALA A 41 26.16 -16.31 -1.92
C ALA A 41 25.73 -14.99 -1.27
N ILE A 42 24.52 -14.95 -0.71
CA ILE A 42 24.00 -13.76 -0.02
C ILE A 42 24.83 -13.50 1.25
N THR A 43 25.36 -12.28 1.35
CA THR A 43 26.21 -11.82 2.48
C THR A 43 25.53 -10.75 3.32
N GLY A 44 24.43 -10.17 2.83
CA GLY A 44 23.59 -9.30 3.62
C GLY A 44 22.57 -8.56 2.80
N GLU A 45 21.70 -7.85 3.50
CA GLU A 45 20.49 -7.28 2.94
C GLU A 45 20.19 -5.97 3.64
N TRP A 46 19.61 -5.06 2.87
CA TRP A 46 19.27 -3.72 3.31
C TRP A 46 18.01 -3.26 2.57
N THR A 47 17.12 -2.59 3.30
CA THR A 47 15.97 -1.93 2.68
C THR A 47 15.50 -0.76 3.52
N THR A 48 14.98 0.25 2.85
CA THR A 48 14.25 1.34 3.49
C THR A 48 13.19 1.91 2.54
N LEU A 49 12.06 2.29 3.12
CA LEU A 49 11.15 3.26 2.52
C LEU A 49 11.85 4.61 2.39
N VAL A 50 11.40 5.39 1.42
CA VAL A 50 11.90 6.73 1.11
C VAL A 50 10.71 7.67 1.00
N ASN A 51 10.76 8.78 1.73
CA ASN A 51 9.79 9.85 1.54
C ASN A 51 10.10 10.59 0.22
N PRO A 52 9.23 10.52 -0.80
CA PRO A 52 9.50 11.16 -2.07
C PRO A 52 9.21 12.66 -2.05
N GLU A 53 8.66 13.21 -0.96
CA GLU A 53 8.23 14.61 -0.84
C GLU A 53 7.23 15.00 -1.94
N ARG A 54 6.41 14.05 -2.38
CA ARG A 54 5.38 14.21 -3.41
C ARG A 54 4.34 13.09 -3.35
N ASP A 55 3.34 13.18 -4.23
CA ASP A 55 2.36 12.11 -4.47
C ASP A 55 3.05 10.77 -4.84
N LEU A 56 2.54 9.68 -4.24
CA LEU A 56 3.08 8.32 -4.38
C LEU A 56 2.70 7.63 -5.68
N GLY A 57 1.81 8.22 -6.49
CA GLY A 57 1.34 7.59 -7.70
C GLY A 57 0.49 6.35 -7.44
N PRO A 58 0.51 5.34 -8.33
CA PRO A 58 -0.40 4.20 -8.29
C PRO A 58 -0.07 3.19 -7.17
N GLN A 59 -0.49 3.49 -5.94
CA GLN A 59 -0.23 2.68 -4.74
C GLN A 59 -0.69 1.22 -4.82
N HIS A 60 -1.65 0.88 -5.67
CA HIS A 60 -2.09 -0.51 -5.90
C HIS A 60 -1.03 -1.40 -6.55
N ILE A 61 0.02 -0.82 -7.13
CA ILE A 61 1.13 -1.57 -7.74
C ILE A 61 2.08 -2.04 -6.65
N HIS A 62 2.53 -1.11 -5.79
CA HIS A 62 3.57 -1.37 -4.80
C HIS A 62 3.06 -1.52 -3.37
N GLY A 63 1.82 -1.20 -3.05
CA GLY A 63 1.24 -1.34 -1.71
C GLY A 63 1.74 -0.35 -0.64
N ILE A 64 2.74 0.48 -0.95
CA ILE A 64 3.24 1.55 -0.07
C ILE A 64 2.22 2.69 0.02
N THR A 65 1.82 3.04 1.24
CA THR A 65 0.88 4.12 1.54
C THR A 65 1.57 5.40 1.98
N ALA A 66 0.83 6.52 2.02
CA ALA A 66 1.34 7.79 2.55
C ALA A 66 1.76 7.68 4.03
N ALA A 67 1.07 6.87 4.81
CA ALA A 67 1.41 6.61 6.21
C ALA A 67 2.75 5.87 6.36
N ASP A 68 3.03 4.93 5.46
CA ASP A 68 4.29 4.17 5.48
C ASP A 68 5.51 5.09 5.28
N VAL A 69 5.41 6.06 4.36
CA VAL A 69 6.53 6.94 3.99
C VAL A 69 6.60 8.26 4.77
N ARG A 70 5.58 8.62 5.55
CA ARG A 70 5.50 9.89 6.29
C ARG A 70 6.75 10.14 7.15
N HIS A 71 7.18 9.10 7.85
CA HIS A 71 8.36 9.13 8.72
C HIS A 71 9.59 8.47 8.10
N ALA A 72 9.50 8.07 6.83
CA ALA A 72 10.64 7.55 6.10
C ALA A 72 11.64 8.68 5.78
N PRO A 73 12.94 8.38 5.74
CA PRO A 73 13.93 9.38 5.36
C PRO A 73 13.73 9.84 3.90
N ALA A 74 14.05 11.09 3.61
CA ALA A 74 14.21 11.55 2.24
C ALA A 74 15.46 10.91 1.61
N PHE A 75 15.52 10.84 0.28
CA PHE A 75 16.67 10.23 -0.41
C PHE A 75 18.01 10.87 -0.03
N GLY A 76 18.03 12.20 0.19
CA GLY A 76 19.23 12.93 0.60
C GLY A 76 19.85 12.42 1.91
N GLU A 77 19.02 11.90 2.81
CA GLU A 77 19.46 11.37 4.10
C GLU A 77 20.09 9.98 3.95
N ILE A 78 19.59 9.14 3.03
CA ILE A 78 20.09 7.78 2.79
C ILE A 78 21.15 7.70 1.69
N ALA A 79 21.43 8.79 0.96
CA ALA A 79 22.35 8.80 -0.18
C ALA A 79 23.75 8.26 0.17
N GLY A 80 24.28 8.62 1.34
CA GLY A 80 25.56 8.11 1.84
C GLY A 80 25.54 6.61 2.11
N SER A 81 24.50 6.13 2.78
CA SER A 81 24.26 4.70 3.02
C SER A 81 24.16 3.92 1.71
N VAL A 82 23.35 4.38 0.74
CA VAL A 82 23.21 3.74 -0.58
C VAL A 82 24.54 3.71 -1.33
N ALA A 83 25.26 4.83 -1.37
CA ALA A 83 26.57 4.89 -2.02
C ALA A 83 27.57 3.90 -1.39
N ASN A 84 27.59 3.80 -0.05
CA ASN A 84 28.46 2.86 0.67
C ASN A 84 28.08 1.40 0.40
N LEU A 85 26.78 1.10 0.25
CA LEU A 85 26.31 -0.23 -0.10
C LEU A 85 26.67 -0.63 -1.55
N LEU A 86 26.77 0.33 -2.47
CA LEU A 86 27.09 0.05 -3.88
C LEU A 86 28.61 0.12 -4.18
N ARG A 87 29.39 0.80 -3.33
CA ARG A 87 30.82 1.03 -3.52
C ARG A 87 31.61 -0.28 -3.66
N GLY A 88 32.47 -0.35 -4.68
CA GLY A 88 33.37 -1.49 -4.92
C GLY A 88 32.73 -2.73 -5.52
N ARG A 89 31.39 -2.77 -5.64
CA ARG A 89 30.62 -3.95 -6.07
C ARG A 89 30.10 -3.80 -7.49
N ILE A 90 29.92 -4.91 -8.19
CA ILE A 90 29.19 -4.93 -9.46
C ILE A 90 27.72 -4.70 -9.12
N VAL A 91 27.14 -3.60 -9.61
CA VAL A 91 25.72 -3.34 -9.42
C VAL A 91 24.92 -4.23 -10.37
N SER A 92 23.89 -4.87 -9.84
CA SER A 92 22.99 -5.73 -10.61
C SER A 92 21.55 -5.40 -10.28
N ALA A 93 20.64 -5.63 -11.21
CA ALA A 93 19.21 -5.57 -10.97
C ALA A 93 18.50 -6.44 -12.01
N HIS A 94 17.21 -6.70 -11.82
CA HIS A 94 16.45 -7.38 -12.86
C HIS A 94 16.34 -6.52 -14.11
N ASN A 95 15.94 -5.26 -13.97
CA ASN A 95 15.88 -4.30 -15.06
C ASN A 95 16.84 -3.13 -14.82
N LEU A 96 18.15 -3.41 -14.84
CA LEU A 96 19.20 -2.45 -14.47
C LEU A 96 19.03 -1.01 -15.04
N PRO A 97 18.70 -0.80 -16.33
CA PRO A 97 18.48 0.55 -16.85
C PRO A 97 17.33 1.31 -16.18
N PHE A 98 16.36 0.59 -15.59
CA PHE A 98 15.28 1.15 -14.79
C PHE A 98 15.75 1.58 -13.41
N ASP A 99 16.37 0.69 -12.67
CA ASP A 99 16.78 0.98 -11.30
C ASP A 99 17.86 2.08 -11.30
N LEU A 100 18.86 1.95 -12.17
CA LEU A 100 19.97 2.90 -12.23
C LEU A 100 19.53 4.31 -12.66
N ARG A 101 18.55 4.46 -13.55
CA ARG A 101 18.11 5.81 -13.95
C ARG A 101 17.41 6.54 -12.80
N PHE A 102 16.69 5.83 -11.93
CA PHE A 102 16.04 6.43 -10.77
C PHE A 102 17.06 6.79 -9.69
N VAL A 103 17.94 5.85 -9.35
CA VAL A 103 19.00 6.08 -8.36
C VAL A 103 19.93 7.21 -8.81
N THR A 104 20.37 7.21 -10.08
CA THR A 104 21.22 8.27 -10.64
C THR A 104 20.50 9.62 -10.68
N HIS A 105 19.19 9.64 -10.96
CA HIS A 105 18.41 10.88 -10.90
C HIS A 105 18.34 11.44 -9.48
N GLU A 106 18.11 10.59 -8.47
CA GLU A 106 18.08 11.03 -7.08
C GLU A 106 19.43 11.57 -6.60
N PHE A 107 20.55 10.93 -6.93
CA PHE A 107 21.88 11.50 -6.70
C PHE A 107 22.10 12.82 -7.45
N GLY A 108 21.62 12.91 -8.70
CA GLY A 108 21.69 14.13 -9.50
C GLY A 108 20.92 15.31 -8.89
N ARG A 109 19.77 15.05 -8.23
CA ARG A 109 19.01 16.07 -7.47
C ARG A 109 19.81 16.65 -6.30
N LEU A 110 20.77 15.90 -5.77
CA LEU A 110 21.69 16.33 -4.73
C LEU A 110 22.95 17.01 -5.30
N GLY A 111 23.02 17.22 -6.61
CA GLY A 111 24.20 17.76 -7.30
C GLY A 111 25.38 16.77 -7.36
N MET A 112 25.11 15.47 -7.15
CA MET A 112 26.15 14.44 -7.11
C MET A 112 26.25 13.71 -8.45
N THR A 113 27.49 13.37 -8.83
CA THR A 113 27.76 12.43 -9.92
C THR A 113 28.02 11.04 -9.36
N THR A 114 27.49 10.02 -10.03
CA THR A 114 27.68 8.62 -9.64
C THR A 114 28.51 7.90 -10.72
N PRO A 115 29.25 6.84 -10.35
CA PRO A 115 29.92 5.99 -11.33
C PRO A 115 28.97 4.92 -11.93
N LEU A 116 27.67 5.02 -11.65
CA LEU A 116 26.67 4.07 -12.11
C LEU A 116 26.49 4.19 -13.62
N SER A 117 26.60 3.07 -14.30
CA SER A 117 26.38 2.94 -15.73
C SER A 117 25.86 1.54 -16.04
N ASP A 118 24.92 1.44 -16.97
CA ASP A 118 24.39 0.18 -17.47
C ASP A 118 25.50 -0.73 -18.02
N ASP A 119 26.53 -0.14 -18.64
CA ASP A 119 27.68 -0.85 -19.22
C ASP A 119 28.61 -1.44 -18.14
N HIS A 120 28.51 -0.98 -16.90
CA HIS A 120 29.36 -1.41 -15.78
C HIS A 120 28.62 -2.30 -14.78
N GLY A 121 27.36 -2.65 -15.06
CA GLY A 121 26.55 -3.52 -14.22
C GLY A 121 26.07 -4.79 -14.91
N VAL A 122 25.27 -5.58 -14.19
CA VAL A 122 24.71 -6.84 -14.67
C VAL A 122 23.18 -6.80 -14.63
N CYS A 123 22.54 -6.86 -15.81
CA CYS A 123 21.08 -6.88 -15.93
C CYS A 123 20.56 -8.33 -16.07
N THR A 124 19.90 -8.87 -15.04
CA THR A 124 19.48 -10.29 -15.07
C THR A 124 18.35 -10.56 -16.08
N MET A 125 17.54 -9.55 -16.43
CA MET A 125 16.58 -9.61 -17.54
C MET A 125 17.29 -9.75 -18.89
N SER A 126 18.32 -8.95 -19.15
CA SER A 126 19.07 -9.02 -20.42
C SER A 126 19.76 -10.37 -20.60
N TRP A 127 20.30 -10.92 -19.51
CA TRP A 127 20.94 -12.23 -19.49
C TRP A 127 19.97 -13.41 -19.53
N ALA A 128 18.67 -13.19 -19.26
CA ALA A 128 17.66 -14.24 -19.33
C ALA A 128 17.62 -14.92 -20.71
N ALA A 129 17.80 -14.19 -21.81
CA ALA A 129 17.83 -14.78 -23.15
C ALA A 129 18.97 -15.80 -23.35
N HIS A 130 20.07 -15.67 -22.59
CA HIS A 130 21.20 -16.59 -22.67
C HIS A 130 21.04 -17.77 -21.71
N PHE A 131 20.64 -17.51 -20.46
CA PHE A 131 20.57 -18.56 -19.44
C PHE A 131 19.20 -19.24 -19.33
N LEU A 132 18.12 -18.58 -19.74
CA LEU A 132 16.73 -19.01 -19.64
C LEU A 132 15.98 -18.67 -20.95
N PRO A 133 16.40 -19.22 -22.11
CA PRO A 133 15.88 -18.81 -23.42
C PRO A 133 14.36 -18.96 -23.58
N ASP A 134 13.75 -19.90 -22.85
CA ASP A 134 12.32 -20.19 -22.90
C ASP A 134 11.50 -19.44 -21.83
N ALA A 135 12.14 -18.65 -20.96
CA ALA A 135 11.45 -17.89 -19.93
C ALA A 135 10.91 -16.56 -20.45
N PRO A 136 9.73 -16.11 -19.96
CA PRO A 136 9.37 -14.70 -20.05
C PRO A 136 10.47 -13.85 -19.39
N ARG A 137 10.76 -12.69 -19.97
CA ARG A 137 11.80 -11.78 -19.46
C ARG A 137 11.41 -11.00 -18.21
N THR A 138 10.20 -11.21 -17.68
CA THR A 138 9.78 -10.60 -16.43
C THR A 138 10.40 -11.33 -15.25
N LEU A 139 10.54 -10.65 -14.10
CA LEU A 139 11.11 -11.26 -12.90
C LEU A 139 10.33 -12.52 -12.48
N PRO A 140 8.98 -12.49 -12.39
CA PRO A 140 8.21 -13.71 -12.11
C PRO A 140 8.43 -14.83 -13.13
N GLY A 141 8.56 -14.50 -14.42
CA GLY A 141 8.79 -15.49 -15.47
C GLY A 141 10.17 -16.16 -15.37
N CYS A 142 11.20 -15.38 -15.10
CA CYS A 142 12.55 -15.88 -14.89
C CYS A 142 12.65 -16.70 -13.60
N CYS A 143 12.04 -16.24 -12.50
CA CYS A 143 11.99 -16.94 -11.24
C CYS A 143 11.26 -18.29 -11.36
N ALA A 144 10.12 -18.34 -12.05
CA ALA A 144 9.39 -19.58 -12.29
C ALA A 144 10.21 -20.61 -13.08
N MET A 145 10.96 -20.17 -14.10
CA MET A 145 11.83 -21.07 -14.88
C MET A 145 13.07 -21.54 -14.12
N ALA A 146 13.53 -20.75 -13.14
CA ALA A 146 14.69 -21.06 -12.31
C ALA A 146 14.33 -21.73 -10.96
N ASP A 147 13.06 -22.09 -10.75
CA ASP A 147 12.53 -22.63 -9.49
C ASP A 147 12.82 -21.73 -8.27
N ILE A 148 12.78 -20.41 -8.45
CA ILE A 148 12.97 -19.40 -7.40
C ILE A 148 11.59 -18.95 -6.89
N PRO A 149 11.31 -19.07 -5.57
CA PRO A 149 10.04 -18.60 -5.02
C PRO A 149 9.97 -17.07 -5.03
N LEU A 150 8.84 -16.54 -5.49
CA LEU A 150 8.55 -15.11 -5.49
C LEU A 150 7.15 -14.88 -4.91
N ASN A 151 7.11 -14.59 -3.61
CA ASN A 151 5.88 -14.25 -2.88
C ASN A 151 5.98 -12.81 -2.40
N GLY A 152 5.05 -11.94 -2.78
CA GLY A 152 5.09 -10.51 -2.43
C GLY A 152 5.88 -9.65 -3.43
N HIS A 153 5.75 -9.91 -4.73
CA HIS A 153 6.26 -9.04 -5.80
C HIS A 153 5.76 -7.59 -5.62
N HIS A 154 6.58 -6.61 -6.01
CA HIS A 154 6.39 -5.17 -5.74
C HIS A 154 6.74 -4.73 -4.30
N ASP A 155 7.66 -5.46 -3.69
CA ASP A 155 8.43 -5.10 -2.51
C ASP A 155 9.91 -5.12 -2.91
N ALA A 156 10.59 -3.98 -2.76
CA ALA A 156 11.92 -3.80 -3.31
C ALA A 156 12.92 -4.81 -2.75
N LEU A 157 12.79 -5.23 -1.48
CA LEU A 157 13.70 -6.23 -0.91
C LEU A 157 13.39 -7.63 -1.43
N ILE A 158 12.11 -7.98 -1.56
CA ILE A 158 11.69 -9.28 -2.10
C ILE A 158 12.16 -9.41 -3.55
N ASP A 159 11.99 -8.37 -4.36
CA ASP A 159 12.38 -8.37 -5.76
C ASP A 159 13.91 -8.34 -5.93
N ALA A 160 14.63 -7.57 -5.11
CA ALA A 160 16.10 -7.61 -5.09
C ALA A 160 16.64 -8.99 -4.68
N ARG A 161 16.02 -9.67 -3.70
CA ARG A 161 16.40 -11.05 -3.32
C ARG A 161 16.16 -12.03 -4.46
N ALA A 162 15.00 -11.96 -5.11
CA ALA A 162 14.68 -12.84 -6.24
C ALA A 162 15.65 -12.62 -7.41
N ALA A 163 15.99 -11.35 -7.72
CA ALA A 163 17.00 -11.01 -8.72
C ALA A 163 18.40 -11.51 -8.31
N ALA A 164 18.73 -11.51 -7.02
CA ALA A 164 20.01 -12.01 -6.50
C ALA A 164 20.13 -13.53 -6.60
N GLU A 165 19.07 -14.26 -6.26
CA GLU A 165 18.97 -15.71 -6.48
C GLU A 165 19.08 -16.06 -7.97
N LEU A 166 18.46 -15.26 -8.84
CA LEU A 166 18.54 -15.40 -10.28
C LEU A 166 19.98 -15.15 -10.80
N LEU A 167 20.66 -14.14 -10.26
CA LEU A 167 22.07 -13.89 -10.57
C LEU A 167 22.96 -15.05 -10.11
N ARG A 168 22.74 -15.59 -8.90
CA ARG A 168 23.45 -16.79 -8.40
C ARG A 168 23.26 -17.98 -9.34
N HIS A 169 22.04 -18.18 -9.83
CA HIS A 169 21.74 -19.22 -10.81
C HIS A 169 22.56 -19.07 -12.10
N TYR A 170 22.69 -17.85 -12.60
CA TYR A 170 23.51 -17.56 -13.78
C TYR A 170 25.00 -17.79 -13.51
N ILE A 171 25.51 -17.31 -12.37
CA ILE A 171 26.91 -17.53 -11.94
C ILE A 171 27.22 -19.03 -11.91
N THR A 172 26.35 -19.82 -11.26
CA THR A 172 26.52 -21.27 -11.12
C THR A 172 26.55 -21.98 -12.49
N ARG A 173 25.79 -21.48 -13.48
CA ARG A 173 25.78 -22.02 -14.85
C ARG A 173 27.02 -21.65 -15.68
N THR A 174 27.71 -20.56 -15.35
CA THR A 174 28.91 -20.12 -16.10
C THR A 174 30.18 -20.90 -15.77
N GLY A 175 30.19 -21.70 -14.70
CA GLY A 175 31.36 -22.49 -14.28
C GLY A 175 32.44 -21.62 -13.62
N THR A 176 33.69 -21.69 -14.09
CA THR A 176 34.86 -21.09 -13.40
C THR A 176 34.98 -19.57 -13.49
N VAL A 177 34.50 -18.93 -14.57
CA VAL A 177 34.60 -17.47 -14.75
C VAL A 177 33.37 -16.95 -15.47
N THR A 178 32.72 -15.93 -14.90
CA THR A 178 31.56 -15.29 -15.51
C THR A 178 31.96 -14.42 -16.73
N PRO A 179 31.12 -14.28 -17.76
CA PRO A 179 31.38 -13.39 -18.90
C PRO A 179 31.63 -11.92 -18.51
N TRP A 180 31.07 -11.49 -17.37
CA TRP A 180 31.20 -10.15 -16.81
C TRP A 180 32.30 -10.02 -15.74
N HIS A 181 33.20 -10.99 -15.59
CA HIS A 181 34.24 -10.96 -14.55
C HIS A 181 35.10 -9.68 -14.60
N HIS A 182 35.35 -9.12 -15.79
CA HIS A 182 36.10 -7.87 -15.95
C HIS A 182 35.47 -6.67 -15.22
N LEU A 183 34.16 -6.70 -14.97
CA LEU A 183 33.44 -5.63 -14.26
C LEU A 183 33.90 -5.49 -12.79
N PHE A 184 34.45 -6.54 -12.16
CA PHE A 184 35.00 -6.42 -10.80
C PHE A 184 36.13 -5.39 -10.73
N THR A 185 36.98 -5.34 -11.77
CA THR A 185 38.05 -4.35 -11.83
C THR A 185 37.49 -2.94 -12.01
N ILE A 186 36.44 -2.77 -12.82
CA ILE A 186 35.78 -1.48 -13.02
C ILE A 186 35.13 -1.01 -11.72
N ALA A 187 34.34 -1.87 -11.08
CA ALA A 187 33.66 -1.58 -9.82
C ALA A 187 34.64 -1.20 -8.70
N SER A 188 35.76 -1.92 -8.57
CA SER A 188 36.79 -1.62 -7.55
C SER A 188 37.45 -0.25 -7.72
N LYS A 189 37.48 0.28 -8.95
CA LYS A 189 38.08 1.58 -9.29
C LYS A 189 37.06 2.72 -9.39
N ALA A 190 35.77 2.39 -9.29
CA ALA A 190 34.68 3.35 -9.40
C ALA A 190 34.73 4.35 -8.25
N SER A 191 34.92 5.63 -8.59
CA SER A 191 34.90 6.71 -7.61
C SER A 191 33.48 7.19 -7.37
N TRP A 192 32.99 6.93 -6.18
CA TRP A 192 31.85 7.66 -5.63
C TRP A 192 32.42 8.87 -4.91
N GLY A 193 31.94 10.07 -5.24
CA GLY A 193 32.36 11.32 -4.61
C GLY A 193 32.25 11.31 -3.07
N GLN A 194 32.62 12.42 -2.43
CA GLN A 194 32.42 12.57 -0.99
C GLN A 194 30.93 12.68 -0.69
N ILE A 195 30.37 11.65 -0.06
CA ILE A 195 28.96 11.60 0.34
C ILE A 195 28.94 11.26 1.82
N SER A 196 28.43 12.19 2.62
CA SER A 196 28.34 11.99 4.07
C SER A 196 27.19 11.02 4.35
N ASP A 197 27.45 10.01 5.17
CA ASP A 197 26.39 9.18 5.73
C ASP A 197 25.77 9.93 6.91
N THR A 198 24.47 10.23 6.82
CA THR A 198 23.77 10.99 7.85
C THR A 198 23.40 10.12 9.06
N GLY A 199 23.48 8.79 8.91
CA GLY A 199 23.05 7.83 9.94
C GLY A 199 21.53 7.80 10.14
N ALA A 200 20.76 8.25 9.15
CA ALA A 200 19.31 8.24 9.20
C ALA A 200 18.74 6.85 9.48
N ALA A 201 17.69 6.79 10.30
CA ALA A 201 17.02 5.55 10.64
C ALA A 201 16.30 4.97 9.41
N TRP A 202 16.42 3.65 9.24
CA TRP A 202 15.79 2.94 8.13
C TRP A 202 14.37 2.54 8.51
N VAL A 203 13.43 2.77 7.61
CA VAL A 203 12.01 2.47 7.83
C VAL A 203 11.62 1.32 6.92
N ARG A 204 11.00 0.27 7.47
CA ARG A 204 10.48 -0.86 6.70
C ARG A 204 8.97 -0.76 6.60
N ARG A 205 8.41 -1.34 5.53
CA ARG A 205 6.96 -1.55 5.36
C ARG A 205 6.34 -2.14 6.64
N GLY A 206 5.16 -1.65 7.01
CA GLY A 206 4.38 -2.17 8.14
C GLY A 206 4.82 -1.74 9.54
N VAL A 207 6.01 -1.14 9.71
CA VAL A 207 6.47 -0.65 11.04
C VAL A 207 5.74 0.63 11.47
N SER A 208 5.37 1.50 10.52
CA SER A 208 4.50 2.66 10.78
C SER A 208 3.04 2.25 10.97
N ALA A 209 2.56 1.26 10.19
CA ALA A 209 1.21 0.73 10.31
C ALA A 209 0.94 0.11 11.70
N GLU A 210 1.90 -0.54 12.36
CA GLU A 210 1.71 -1.06 13.73
C GLU A 210 1.53 0.03 14.80
N ARG A 211 1.96 1.29 14.54
CA ARG A 211 1.79 2.40 15.49
C ARG A 211 0.45 3.14 15.34
N ASP A 212 -0.11 3.18 14.13
CA ASP A 212 -1.26 4.06 13.83
C ASP A 212 -2.55 3.29 13.42
N SER A 213 -2.54 1.95 13.34
CA SER A 213 -3.60 1.21 12.61
C SER A 213 -4.88 0.82 13.36
N HIS A 214 -5.03 1.04 14.67
CA HIS A 214 -6.01 0.22 15.38
C HIS A 214 -7.47 0.73 15.42
N PHE A 215 -7.75 2.03 15.22
CA PHE A 215 -9.11 2.55 15.42
C PHE A 215 -9.65 3.44 14.27
N LEU A 216 -8.98 4.55 13.93
CA LEU A 216 -9.50 5.52 12.95
C LEU A 216 -9.74 4.90 11.56
N SER A 217 -8.81 4.09 11.04
CA SER A 217 -8.97 3.43 9.73
C SER A 217 -10.23 2.55 9.64
N ARG A 218 -10.68 1.94 10.75
CA ARG A 218 -11.86 1.06 10.77
C ARG A 218 -13.19 1.83 10.84
N ILE A 219 -13.15 3.06 11.35
CA ILE A 219 -14.31 3.94 11.46
C ILE A 219 -14.50 4.77 10.18
N LEU A 220 -13.40 5.22 9.57
CA LEU A 220 -13.39 5.99 8.32
C LEU A 220 -14.05 5.23 7.16
N ASP A 221 -13.87 3.90 7.09
CA ASP A 221 -14.56 3.03 6.11
C ASP A 221 -16.10 2.94 6.29
N ARG A 222 -16.62 3.42 7.42
CA ARG A 222 -18.05 3.30 7.80
C ARG A 222 -18.79 4.63 7.81
N MET A 223 -18.13 5.75 7.48
CA MET A 223 -18.75 7.07 7.55
C MET A 223 -19.75 7.30 6.40
N PRO A 224 -20.96 7.84 6.68
CA PRO A 224 -21.93 8.18 5.66
C PRO A 224 -21.45 9.40 4.85
N ARG A 225 -21.38 9.24 3.52
CA ARG A 225 -21.08 10.35 2.60
C ARG A 225 -22.20 11.39 2.64
N VAL A 226 -21.83 12.65 2.83
CA VAL A 226 -22.81 13.75 2.88
C VAL A 226 -23.28 14.05 1.46
N THR A 227 -24.59 14.25 1.28
CA THR A 227 -25.22 14.43 -0.04
C THR A 227 -24.92 15.76 -0.72
N GLN A 228 -24.30 16.72 -0.02
CA GLN A 228 -23.91 18.01 -0.57
C GLN A 228 -22.44 17.97 -1.03
N PRO A 229 -22.13 18.18 -2.32
CA PRO A 229 -20.77 18.03 -2.86
C PRO A 229 -19.71 18.93 -2.19
N ALA A 230 -20.11 20.12 -1.73
CA ALA A 230 -19.24 21.03 -0.99
C ALA A 230 -18.89 20.48 0.42
N ALA A 231 -19.87 19.92 1.13
CA ALA A 231 -19.63 19.30 2.43
C ALA A 231 -18.77 18.02 2.31
N ASP A 232 -19.00 17.19 1.29
CA ASP A 232 -18.24 15.95 1.05
C ASP A 232 -16.77 16.23 0.74
N SER A 233 -16.49 17.27 -0.05
CA SER A 233 -15.12 17.69 -0.39
C SER A 233 -14.36 18.25 0.83
N TYR A 234 -15.05 19.01 1.68
CA TYR A 234 -14.49 19.53 2.93
C TYR A 234 -14.18 18.41 3.93
N LEU A 235 -15.12 17.47 4.11
CA LEU A 235 -14.95 16.34 5.02
C LEU A 235 -13.86 15.36 4.54
N ALA A 236 -13.69 15.17 3.23
CA ALA A 236 -12.61 14.34 2.70
C ALA A 236 -11.21 14.91 2.98
N LEU A 237 -11.05 16.24 2.96
CA LEU A 237 -9.79 16.89 3.34
C LEU A 237 -9.59 16.84 4.87
N LEU A 238 -10.66 16.94 5.64
CA LEU A 238 -10.65 16.80 7.09
C LEU A 238 -10.25 15.37 7.52
N ASP A 239 -10.75 14.36 6.81
CA ASP A 239 -10.36 12.96 7.01
C ASP A 239 -8.86 12.77 6.78
N GLN A 240 -8.31 13.41 5.75
CA GLN A 240 -6.89 13.34 5.45
C GLN A 240 -6.02 14.02 6.53
N ALA A 241 -6.51 15.11 7.12
CA ALA A 241 -5.82 15.88 8.17
C ALA A 241 -5.93 15.26 9.57
N LEU A 242 -6.86 14.33 9.81
CA LEU A 242 -7.05 13.67 11.11
C LEU A 242 -6.38 12.29 11.20
N ILE A 243 -5.87 11.76 10.09
CA ILE A 243 -5.24 10.42 10.01
C ILE A 243 -4.03 10.27 10.94
N ASP A 244 -3.30 11.33 11.24
CA ASP A 244 -2.09 11.33 12.07
C ASP A 244 -2.30 11.95 13.47
N HIS A 245 -3.57 12.17 13.85
CA HIS A 245 -3.95 12.82 15.11
C HIS A 245 -3.32 14.22 15.33
N HIS A 246 -2.89 14.90 14.26
CA HIS A 246 -2.27 16.23 14.34
C HIS A 246 -2.60 17.09 13.13
N ILE A 247 -3.38 18.15 13.33
CA ILE A 247 -3.61 19.14 12.26
C ILE A 247 -2.48 20.18 12.29
N SER A 248 -1.63 20.19 11.28
CA SER A 248 -0.58 21.21 11.10
C SER A 248 -1.17 22.58 10.72
N ALA A 249 -0.39 23.65 10.90
CA ALA A 249 -0.82 24.99 10.50
C ALA A 249 -1.18 25.09 9.01
N SER A 250 -0.44 24.38 8.15
CA SER A 250 -0.71 24.29 6.72
C SER A 250 -1.97 23.50 6.36
N GLU A 251 -2.30 22.46 7.12
CA GLU A 251 -3.55 21.70 6.93
C GLU A 251 -4.76 22.50 7.44
N ALA A 252 -4.59 23.23 8.54
CA ALA A 252 -5.59 24.18 9.03
C ALA A 252 -5.83 25.30 8.01
N ASP A 253 -4.78 25.88 7.43
CA ASP A 253 -4.89 26.89 6.37
C ASP A 253 -5.56 26.32 5.12
N ALA A 254 -5.20 25.10 4.69
CA ALA A 254 -5.85 24.42 3.56
C ALA A 254 -7.34 24.11 3.80
N LEU A 255 -7.72 23.75 5.02
CA LEU A 255 -9.13 23.56 5.41
C LEU A 255 -9.89 24.90 5.37
N VAL A 256 -9.28 25.99 5.83
CA VAL A 256 -9.88 27.34 5.79
C VAL A 256 -10.02 27.85 4.35
N GLU A 257 -9.00 27.67 3.52
CA GLU A 257 -9.02 28.01 2.09
C GLU A 257 -10.09 27.21 1.35
N LEU A 258 -10.15 25.89 1.56
CA LEU A 258 -11.16 25.04 0.93
C LEU A 258 -12.58 25.40 1.40
N ALA A 259 -12.78 25.70 2.68
CA ALA A 259 -14.08 26.16 3.18
C ALA A 259 -14.53 27.46 2.50
N SER A 260 -13.59 28.40 2.31
CA SER A 260 -13.84 29.66 1.60
C SER A 260 -14.18 29.43 0.13
N ASP A 261 -13.42 28.59 -0.57
CA ASP A 261 -13.63 28.27 -1.99
C ASP A 261 -14.97 27.55 -2.24
N LEU A 262 -15.42 26.77 -1.27
CA LEU A 262 -16.71 26.07 -1.29
C LEU A 262 -17.88 26.93 -0.79
N GLY A 263 -17.62 28.17 -0.38
CA GLY A 263 -18.63 29.12 0.12
C GLY A 263 -19.21 28.76 1.49
N LEU A 264 -18.54 27.88 2.24
CA LEU A 264 -18.96 27.46 3.58
C LEU A 264 -18.63 28.57 4.58
N GLN A 265 -19.63 29.04 5.30
CA GLN A 265 -19.41 29.99 6.39
C GLN A 265 -18.86 29.25 7.61
N ARG A 266 -18.25 29.97 8.55
CA ARG A 266 -17.73 29.39 9.81
C ARG A 266 -18.77 28.54 10.54
N ALA A 267 -20.03 28.99 10.57
CA ALA A 267 -21.14 28.25 11.17
C ALA A 267 -21.48 26.94 10.43
N ASP A 268 -21.21 26.85 9.13
CA ASP A 268 -21.40 25.63 8.35
C ASP A 268 -20.27 24.63 8.60
N ALA A 269 -19.03 25.10 8.73
CA ALA A 269 -17.88 24.26 9.10
C ALA A 269 -18.01 23.71 10.53
N GLU A 270 -18.40 24.55 11.50
CA GLU A 270 -18.67 24.11 12.88
C GLU A 270 -19.79 23.07 12.94
N ARG A 271 -20.85 23.23 12.14
CA ARG A 271 -21.92 22.21 12.00
C ARG A 271 -21.39 20.90 11.42
N LEU A 272 -20.57 20.96 10.36
CA LEU A 272 -19.96 19.77 9.77
C LEU A 272 -19.01 19.05 10.74
N HIS A 273 -18.27 19.77 11.58
CA HIS A 273 -17.42 19.18 12.62
C HIS A 273 -18.25 18.47 13.70
N LEU A 274 -19.39 19.03 14.10
CA LEU A 274 -20.31 18.41 15.06
C LEU A 274 -20.97 17.14 14.47
N ASP A 275 -21.39 17.20 13.21
CA ASP A 275 -21.94 16.06 12.49
C ASP A 275 -20.89 14.94 12.35
N TYR A 276 -19.64 15.31 12.06
CA TYR A 276 -18.48 14.41 12.00
C TYR A 276 -18.21 13.71 13.34
N LEU A 277 -18.15 14.49 14.43
CA LEU A 277 -17.94 13.97 15.78
C LEU A 277 -19.06 13.03 16.22
N THR A 278 -20.31 13.34 15.86
CA THR A 278 -21.47 12.49 16.13
C THR A 278 -21.36 11.15 15.40
N ALA A 279 -20.95 11.16 14.13
CA ALA A 279 -20.74 9.94 13.36
C ALA A 279 -19.61 9.07 13.95
N LEU A 280 -18.52 9.68 14.42
CA LEU A 280 -17.44 8.96 15.12
C LEU A 280 -17.93 8.31 16.42
N ALA A 281 -18.71 9.04 17.22
CA ALA A 281 -19.29 8.52 18.46
C ALA A 281 -20.25 7.35 18.21
N GLN A 282 -21.09 7.44 17.18
CA GLN A 282 -21.97 6.34 16.76
C GLN A 282 -21.19 5.10 16.28
N ALA A 283 -20.08 5.30 15.56
CA ALA A 283 -19.22 4.21 15.11
C ALA A 283 -18.49 3.52 16.27
N ALA A 284 -18.02 4.28 17.26
CA ALA A 284 -17.43 3.76 18.49
C ALA A 284 -18.46 2.95 19.32
N LEU A 285 -19.72 3.36 19.31
CA LEU A 285 -20.82 2.66 19.99
C LEU A 285 -21.41 1.48 19.19
N ALA A 286 -20.88 1.17 18.01
CA ALA A 286 -21.49 0.19 17.09
C ALA A 286 -21.50 -1.25 17.63
N ASP A 287 -20.58 -1.61 18.53
CA ASP A 287 -20.54 -2.91 19.21
C ASP A 287 -21.17 -2.88 20.62
N GLY A 288 -21.68 -1.72 21.03
CA GLY A 288 -22.36 -1.49 22.31
C GLY A 288 -21.42 -1.20 23.49
N VAL A 289 -20.10 -1.07 23.29
CA VAL A 289 -19.13 -0.76 24.35
C VAL A 289 -18.13 0.28 23.85
N VAL A 290 -17.91 1.35 24.63
CA VAL A 290 -16.84 2.32 24.34
C VAL A 290 -15.70 2.11 25.33
N THR A 291 -14.53 1.79 24.83
CA THR A 291 -13.31 1.60 25.62
C THR A 291 -12.67 2.93 26.02
N ASP A 292 -11.79 2.91 27.02
CA ASP A 292 -11.08 4.11 27.48
C ASP A 292 -10.18 4.73 26.40
N ALA A 293 -9.62 3.90 25.51
CA ALA A 293 -8.82 4.36 24.37
C ALA A 293 -9.68 5.12 23.35
N GLU A 294 -10.84 4.58 22.99
CA GLU A 294 -11.78 5.20 22.04
C GLU A 294 -12.34 6.51 22.58
N ARG A 295 -12.58 6.59 23.89
CA ARG A 295 -12.98 7.84 24.56
C ARG A 295 -11.87 8.89 24.50
N GLN A 296 -10.63 8.52 24.81
CA GLN A 296 -9.48 9.44 24.74
C GLN A 296 -9.27 9.97 23.31
N GLU A 297 -9.43 9.12 22.31
CA GLU A 297 -9.32 9.50 20.91
C GLU A 297 -10.45 10.43 20.45
N LEU A 298 -11.70 10.20 20.89
CA LEU A 298 -12.81 11.12 20.64
C LEU A 298 -12.56 12.52 21.22
N HIS A 299 -11.99 12.62 22.42
CA HIS A 299 -11.61 13.91 23.01
C HIS A 299 -10.46 14.58 22.23
N LEU A 300 -9.50 13.79 21.74
CA LEU A 300 -8.40 14.30 20.92
C LEU A 300 -8.93 14.89 19.61
N VAL A 301 -9.79 14.14 18.88
CA VAL A 301 -10.43 14.62 17.65
C VAL A 301 -11.29 15.86 17.91
N THR A 302 -12.06 15.88 19.00
CA THR A 302 -12.85 17.07 19.40
C THR A 302 -11.98 18.32 19.53
N THR A 303 -10.81 18.16 20.16
CA THR A 303 -9.84 19.26 20.34
C THR A 303 -9.25 19.71 19.01
N LEU A 304 -8.89 18.76 18.13
CA LEU A 304 -8.35 19.06 16.79
C LEU A 304 -9.37 19.79 15.91
N LEU A 305 -10.66 19.44 16.02
CA LEU A 305 -11.77 20.12 15.33
C LEU A 305 -12.06 21.53 15.85
N GLY A 306 -11.35 21.99 16.89
CA GLY A 306 -11.58 23.27 17.54
C GLY A 306 -12.90 23.32 18.31
N LEU A 307 -13.49 22.16 18.64
CA LEU A 307 -14.73 22.06 19.40
C LEU A 307 -14.42 22.02 20.90
N PRO A 308 -15.33 22.56 21.76
CA PRO A 308 -15.18 22.45 23.20
C PRO A 308 -15.14 20.96 23.66
N PRO A 309 -14.24 20.56 24.58
CA PRO A 309 -14.01 19.15 24.94
C PRO A 309 -15.26 18.38 25.42
N GLU A 310 -16.25 19.09 25.98
CA GLU A 310 -17.54 18.53 26.40
C GLU A 310 -18.36 17.95 25.25
N HIS A 311 -18.09 18.34 24.00
CA HIS A 311 -18.82 17.83 22.83
C HIS A 311 -18.53 16.35 22.56
N ALA A 312 -17.37 15.82 22.96
CA ALA A 312 -17.06 14.39 22.83
C ALA A 312 -17.99 13.53 23.71
N ASP A 313 -18.16 13.93 24.97
CA ASP A 313 -19.05 13.23 25.90
C ASP A 313 -20.52 13.41 25.52
N GLN A 314 -20.90 14.60 25.04
CA GLN A 314 -22.26 14.86 24.54
C GLN A 314 -22.58 14.03 23.30
N ALA A 315 -21.64 13.88 22.37
CA ALA A 315 -21.81 13.05 21.18
C ALA A 315 -21.97 11.56 21.54
N LEU A 316 -21.18 11.06 22.49
CA LEU A 316 -21.34 9.70 23.04
C LEU A 316 -22.68 9.52 23.76
N GLU A 317 -23.08 10.49 24.57
CA GLU A 317 -24.36 10.45 25.27
C GLU A 317 -25.54 10.50 24.30
N GLN A 318 -25.47 11.34 23.27
CA GLN A 318 -26.47 11.43 22.21
C GLN A 318 -26.55 10.13 21.40
N ALA A 319 -25.41 9.58 20.96
CA ALA A 319 -25.35 8.31 20.25
C ALA A 319 -25.86 7.13 21.09
N SER A 320 -25.72 7.20 22.42
CA SER A 320 -26.28 6.20 23.33
C SER A 320 -27.80 6.34 23.56
N LYS A 321 -28.33 7.57 23.51
CA LYS A 321 -29.76 7.90 23.70
C LYS A 321 -30.57 7.73 22.42
N GLU A 322 -29.94 7.88 21.26
CA GLU A 322 -30.48 7.55 19.95
C GLU A 322 -30.71 6.04 19.87
N THR A 323 -31.86 5.62 20.41
CA THR A 323 -32.43 4.29 20.21
C THR A 323 -32.50 4.09 18.71
N HIS A 324 -31.60 3.27 18.15
CA HIS A 324 -31.31 3.23 16.73
C HIS A 324 -32.58 3.33 15.87
N PRO A 325 -32.86 4.45 15.20
CA PRO A 325 -33.63 4.37 13.98
C PRO A 325 -32.71 3.63 13.03
N ALA A 326 -33.12 2.41 12.67
CA ALA A 326 -32.35 1.50 11.84
C ALA A 326 -31.57 2.27 10.75
N ILE A 327 -30.24 2.36 10.92
CA ILE A 327 -29.35 2.27 9.77
C ILE A 327 -29.90 1.05 9.03
N ALA A 328 -30.43 1.25 7.83
CA ALA A 328 -30.96 0.18 7.03
C ALA A 328 -29.80 -0.80 6.83
N ARG A 329 -29.67 -1.76 7.75
CA ARG A 329 -28.81 -2.91 7.64
C ARG A 329 -29.19 -3.46 6.30
N PHE A 330 -28.24 -3.46 5.36
CA PHE A 330 -28.41 -4.16 4.12
C PHE A 330 -28.68 -5.63 4.48
N THR A 331 -29.95 -6.00 4.52
CA THR A 331 -30.42 -7.35 4.82
C THR A 331 -30.87 -7.97 3.52
N LEU A 332 -30.23 -9.09 3.19
CA LEU A 332 -30.67 -9.94 2.09
C LEU A 332 -31.86 -10.77 2.54
N GLU A 333 -32.92 -10.76 1.75
CA GLU A 333 -34.10 -11.60 1.95
C GLU A 333 -33.99 -12.91 1.17
N PRO A 334 -34.54 -14.03 1.66
CA PRO A 334 -34.66 -15.25 0.87
C PRO A 334 -35.37 -14.95 -0.47
N GLY A 335 -34.73 -15.32 -1.58
CA GLY A 335 -35.17 -15.01 -2.94
C GLY A 335 -34.38 -13.90 -3.64
N ASP A 336 -33.55 -13.14 -2.90
CA ASP A 336 -32.73 -12.07 -3.48
C ASP A 336 -31.69 -12.61 -4.47
N LEU A 337 -31.49 -11.87 -5.56
CA LEU A 337 -30.54 -12.21 -6.60
C LEU A 337 -29.12 -11.79 -6.21
N VAL A 338 -28.20 -12.75 -6.24
CA VAL A 338 -26.78 -12.53 -5.94
C VAL A 338 -25.90 -12.93 -7.12
N VAL A 339 -24.78 -12.25 -7.33
CA VAL A 339 -23.87 -12.54 -8.46
C VAL A 339 -22.46 -12.75 -7.95
N PHE A 340 -21.76 -13.76 -8.47
CA PHE A 340 -20.36 -14.06 -8.11
C PHE A 340 -19.40 -13.68 -9.26
N THR A 341 -18.29 -13.02 -8.95
CA THR A 341 -17.27 -12.62 -9.93
C THR A 341 -15.84 -12.75 -9.39
N GLY A 342 -14.87 -12.96 -10.29
CA GLY A 342 -13.47 -13.21 -9.93
C GLY A 342 -13.15 -14.69 -9.70
N GLU A 343 -11.86 -14.99 -9.55
CA GLU A 343 -11.36 -16.28 -9.06
C GLU A 343 -11.45 -16.26 -7.54
N MET A 344 -12.23 -17.19 -6.98
CA MET A 344 -12.46 -17.31 -5.54
C MET A 344 -11.87 -18.62 -5.06
N ASP A 345 -11.56 -18.71 -3.77
CA ASP A 345 -11.15 -19.98 -3.17
C ASP A 345 -12.31 -20.99 -3.23
N GLY A 346 -12.12 -22.05 -4.04
CA GLY A 346 -13.11 -23.08 -4.36
C GLY A 346 -13.89 -22.86 -5.66
N ASP A 347 -14.52 -23.93 -6.17
CA ASP A 347 -15.31 -23.82 -7.41
C ASP A 347 -16.53 -22.90 -7.21
N ARG A 348 -16.82 -22.05 -8.21
CA ARG A 348 -18.00 -21.18 -8.27
C ARG A 348 -19.29 -21.97 -7.98
N GLN A 349 -19.37 -23.23 -8.43
CA GLN A 349 -20.52 -24.10 -8.16
C GLN A 349 -20.76 -24.32 -6.65
N THR A 350 -19.68 -24.38 -5.86
CA THR A 350 -19.76 -24.54 -4.39
C THR A 350 -20.35 -23.31 -3.73
N TRP A 351 -19.94 -22.12 -4.16
CA TRP A 351 -20.46 -20.85 -3.64
C TRP A 351 -21.92 -20.61 -4.05
N GLU A 352 -22.28 -20.95 -5.28
CA GLU A 352 -23.68 -20.90 -5.72
C GLU A 352 -24.57 -21.88 -4.93
N ALA A 353 -24.08 -23.09 -4.65
CA ALA A 353 -24.80 -24.06 -3.82
C ALA A 353 -25.01 -23.54 -2.38
N ARG A 354 -23.98 -22.94 -1.77
CA ARG A 354 -24.08 -22.31 -0.44
C ARG A 354 -25.09 -21.15 -0.43
N ALA A 355 -25.08 -20.32 -1.46
CA ALA A 355 -26.06 -19.23 -1.60
C ALA A 355 -27.49 -19.76 -1.72
N ARG A 356 -27.72 -20.81 -2.53
CA ARG A 356 -29.03 -21.48 -2.66
C ARG A 356 -29.49 -22.08 -1.33
N GLN A 357 -28.58 -22.71 -0.58
CA GLN A 357 -28.87 -23.27 0.74
C GLN A 357 -29.25 -22.20 1.77
N ALA A 358 -28.68 -21.00 1.64
CA ALA A 358 -29.04 -19.82 2.45
C ALA A 358 -30.31 -19.10 1.94
N GLY A 359 -30.96 -19.61 0.88
CA GLY A 359 -32.21 -19.07 0.34
C GLY A 359 -32.05 -18.00 -0.75
N TYR A 360 -30.84 -17.73 -1.24
CA TYR A 360 -30.59 -16.73 -2.28
C TYR A 360 -30.54 -17.35 -3.68
N VAL A 361 -30.72 -16.53 -4.72
CA VAL A 361 -30.76 -16.97 -6.12
C VAL A 361 -29.51 -16.49 -6.87
N PRO A 362 -28.53 -17.37 -7.14
CA PRO A 362 -27.37 -17.02 -7.94
C PRO A 362 -27.76 -16.66 -9.38
N HIS A 363 -27.23 -15.55 -9.87
CA HIS A 363 -27.46 -15.06 -11.22
C HIS A 363 -26.13 -14.81 -11.94
N SER A 364 -26.09 -14.98 -13.26
CA SER A 364 -24.85 -14.88 -14.03
C SER A 364 -24.45 -13.44 -14.37
N ASN A 365 -25.44 -12.56 -14.51
CA ASN A 365 -25.27 -11.18 -14.97
C ASN A 365 -25.75 -10.14 -13.96
N ILE A 366 -25.10 -8.99 -13.93
CA ILE A 366 -25.53 -7.83 -13.14
C ILE A 366 -26.72 -7.14 -13.82
N THR A 367 -27.84 -7.09 -13.11
CA THR A 367 -29.07 -6.37 -13.48
C THR A 367 -29.51 -5.48 -12.31
N LYS A 368 -30.43 -4.54 -12.53
CA LYS A 368 -30.98 -3.67 -11.45
C LYS A 368 -31.74 -4.45 -10.36
N LYS A 369 -32.07 -5.72 -10.59
CA LYS A 369 -32.73 -6.60 -9.63
C LYS A 369 -31.75 -7.36 -8.73
N VAL A 370 -30.45 -7.33 -9.05
CA VAL A 370 -29.40 -7.95 -8.23
C VAL A 370 -29.20 -7.11 -6.98
N ARG A 371 -29.17 -7.76 -5.82
CA ARG A 371 -29.08 -7.09 -4.52
C ARG A 371 -27.67 -7.11 -3.96
N LEU A 372 -26.85 -8.10 -4.31
CA LEU A 372 -25.47 -8.20 -3.85
C LEU A 372 -24.54 -8.77 -4.93
N LEU A 373 -23.37 -8.17 -5.08
CA LEU A 373 -22.25 -8.75 -5.84
C LEU A 373 -21.20 -9.28 -4.87
N ILE A 374 -20.83 -10.55 -5.02
CA ILE A 374 -19.72 -11.18 -4.30
C ILE A 374 -18.52 -11.21 -5.25
N ALA A 375 -17.45 -10.53 -4.87
CA ALA A 375 -16.23 -10.41 -5.66
C ALA A 375 -15.01 -10.77 -4.80
N ALA A 376 -14.08 -11.56 -5.36
CA ALA A 376 -12.83 -11.89 -4.68
C ALA A 376 -12.05 -10.65 -4.23
N ASP A 377 -12.12 -9.59 -5.04
CA ASP A 377 -11.63 -8.25 -4.74
C ASP A 377 -12.80 -7.24 -4.91
N PRO A 378 -13.26 -6.58 -3.82
CA PRO A 378 -14.33 -5.59 -3.83
C PRO A 378 -14.00 -4.33 -4.65
N ASP A 379 -12.71 -4.04 -4.83
CA ASP A 379 -12.23 -2.87 -5.56
C ASP A 379 -12.01 -3.15 -7.06
N SER A 380 -12.07 -4.41 -7.48
CA SER A 380 -11.80 -4.79 -8.86
C SER A 380 -12.65 -4.00 -9.88
N LEU A 381 -12.02 -3.61 -10.99
CA LEU A 381 -12.65 -2.86 -12.08
C LEU A 381 -13.28 -3.77 -13.13
N SER A 382 -13.67 -5.00 -12.78
CA SER A 382 -14.31 -5.91 -13.73
C SER A 382 -15.60 -5.31 -14.33
N GLY A 383 -15.99 -5.75 -15.53
CA GLY A 383 -17.22 -5.28 -16.18
C GLY A 383 -18.47 -5.47 -15.32
N LYS A 384 -18.50 -6.49 -14.45
CA LYS A 384 -19.57 -6.73 -13.48
C LYS A 384 -19.50 -5.77 -12.29
N ALA A 385 -18.32 -5.53 -11.73
CA ALA A 385 -18.13 -4.60 -10.60
C ALA A 385 -18.47 -3.14 -10.99
N ARG A 386 -18.00 -2.66 -12.16
CA ARG A 386 -18.39 -1.32 -12.65
C ARG A 386 -19.90 -1.18 -12.83
N LYS A 387 -20.55 -2.22 -13.37
CA LYS A 387 -22.01 -2.22 -13.56
C LYS A 387 -22.76 -2.26 -12.23
N ALA A 388 -22.27 -3.00 -11.24
CA ALA A 388 -22.85 -3.05 -9.90
C ALA A 388 -22.78 -1.68 -9.22
N ARG A 389 -21.62 -1.01 -9.27
CA ARG A 389 -21.43 0.36 -8.78
C ARG A 389 -22.37 1.36 -9.46
N SER A 390 -22.53 1.26 -10.78
CA SER A 390 -23.45 2.13 -11.53
C SER A 390 -24.93 1.96 -11.14
N TYR A 391 -25.29 0.83 -10.53
CA TYR A 391 -26.63 0.54 -10.02
C TYR A 391 -26.74 0.67 -8.50
N GLY A 392 -25.68 1.10 -7.81
CA GLY A 392 -25.66 1.19 -6.34
C GLY A 392 -25.78 -0.17 -5.64
N ILE A 393 -25.37 -1.26 -6.31
CA ILE A 393 -25.40 -2.61 -5.75
C ILE A 393 -24.15 -2.81 -4.89
N PRO A 394 -24.29 -3.17 -3.60
CA PRO A 394 -23.15 -3.45 -2.72
C PRO A 394 -22.25 -4.57 -3.26
N ILE A 395 -20.93 -4.42 -3.04
CA ILE A 395 -19.90 -5.40 -3.40
C ILE A 395 -19.20 -5.87 -2.13
N VAL A 396 -19.12 -7.18 -1.92
CA VAL A 396 -18.51 -7.76 -0.71
C VAL A 396 -17.57 -8.91 -1.07
N THR A 397 -16.63 -9.21 -0.17
CA THR A 397 -15.73 -10.37 -0.29
C THR A 397 -16.46 -11.70 -0.03
N PRO A 398 -15.93 -12.84 -0.53
CA PRO A 398 -16.46 -14.16 -0.20
C PRO A 398 -16.48 -14.45 1.31
N ASP A 399 -15.48 -13.97 2.06
CA ASP A 399 -15.43 -14.12 3.53
C ASP A 399 -16.53 -13.33 4.22
N SER A 400 -16.79 -12.11 3.76
CA SER A 400 -17.89 -11.29 4.26
C SER A 400 -19.23 -11.96 3.98
N PHE A 401 -19.41 -12.49 2.77
CA PHE A 401 -20.60 -13.26 2.40
C PHE A 401 -20.76 -14.55 3.23
N ALA A 402 -19.67 -15.28 3.48
CA ALA A 402 -19.67 -16.48 4.31
C ALA A 402 -20.12 -16.18 5.75
N ARG A 403 -19.69 -15.05 6.32
CA ARG A 403 -20.13 -14.59 7.64
C ARG A 403 -21.62 -14.22 7.63
N MET A 404 -22.10 -13.54 6.58
CA MET A 404 -23.52 -13.19 6.42
C MET A 404 -24.41 -14.45 6.41
N ILE A 405 -24.06 -15.48 5.63
CA ILE A 405 -24.88 -16.71 5.55
C ILE A 405 -24.80 -17.57 6.82
N THR A 406 -23.68 -17.54 7.54
CA THR A 406 -23.52 -18.27 8.82
C THR A 406 -24.38 -17.65 9.93
N GLN A 407 -24.60 -16.33 9.87
CA GLN A 407 -25.43 -15.60 10.83
C GLN A 407 -26.92 -15.89 10.63
N VAL A 408 -27.37 -16.11 9.38
CA VAL A 408 -28.74 -16.54 9.04
C VAL A 408 -29.03 -17.96 9.56
N GLY A 409 -28.03 -18.85 9.59
CA GLY A 409 -28.16 -20.21 10.14
C GLY A 409 -28.26 -20.31 11.67
N ARG A 410 -27.93 -19.24 12.40
CA ARG A 410 -28.03 -19.19 13.88
C ARG A 410 -29.34 -18.56 14.38
N THR A 411 -30.13 -17.95 13.51
CA THR A 411 -31.43 -17.34 13.84
C THR A 411 -32.61 -18.13 13.26
N SER A 412 -32.71 -19.41 13.60
CA SER A 412 -33.97 -20.18 13.68
C SER A 412 -33.70 -21.49 14.40
N PRO A 413 -34.48 -21.85 15.44
CA PRO A 413 -35.93 -21.92 15.34
C PRO A 413 -36.65 -21.15 16.47
N ARG A 414 -37.65 -20.34 16.10
CA ARG A 414 -38.79 -20.10 16.99
C ARG A 414 -40.04 -20.70 16.36
N SER A 415 -40.36 -21.88 16.87
CA SER A 415 -41.68 -22.50 16.81
C SER A 415 -42.75 -21.55 17.35
N LYS A 416 -43.75 -21.22 16.53
CA LYS A 416 -45.14 -21.68 16.65
C LYS A 416 -45.98 -21.14 15.50
#